data_AF-A0A8J7N1S3-F1
#
_entry.id   AF-A0A8J7N1S3-F1
#
_cell.length_a   1.000
_cell.length_b   1.000
_cell.length_c   1.000
_cell.angle_alpha   90.00
_cell.angle_beta   90.00
_cell.angle_gamma   90.00
#
_symmetry.space_group_name_H-M   'P 1'
#
loop_
_entity.id
_entity.type
_entity.pdbx_description
1 polymer ?
#
loop_
_entity_poly.entity_id
_entity_poly.type
_entity_poly.pdbx_seq_one_letter_code
_entity_poly.pdbx_strand_id
1 'polypeptide(L)'
;MKKTLLTICFAMAAVCGMAQTQTIYNEKIVVDVDGVSTDSIPAVINVTTNADGTCDFTLKNFHLIQDESDIAVGNISVKGVKMAADGKVTAISTTQTIKIENGDDASVGYWLGPDLGDVPVVLNGIFCADHLYANLDIDMTELLGQSIKVAVGNKEVTAVTTVKANAGTTAAAAYTLSGVRVNKAQAKGLYIVGGKKVIK
;
A
#
# COMPACT_ATOMS: atom_id res chain seq x y z
N MET A 1 60.29 -13.22 -32.02
CA MET A 1 59.40 -12.07 -32.32
C MET A 1 58.43 -11.90 -31.17
N LYS A 2 58.37 -10.69 -30.61
CA LYS A 2 57.53 -10.27 -29.48
C LYS A 2 56.06 -10.26 -29.92
N LYS A 3 55.14 -10.91 -29.20
CA LYS A 3 53.71 -10.53 -29.15
C LYS A 3 53.11 -10.89 -27.79
N THR A 4 52.97 -9.86 -26.98
CA THR A 4 52.22 -9.77 -25.72
C THR A 4 50.79 -10.27 -25.92
N LEU A 5 50.36 -11.26 -25.13
CA LEU A 5 48.95 -11.65 -25.05
C LEU A 5 48.29 -10.86 -23.91
N LEU A 6 47.25 -10.14 -24.31
CA LEU A 6 46.49 -9.14 -23.59
C LEU A 6 45.71 -9.77 -22.41
N THR A 7 46.04 -9.40 -21.18
CA THR A 7 45.22 -9.67 -19.99
C THR A 7 43.96 -8.82 -20.05
N ILE A 8 42.85 -9.40 -20.49
CA ILE A 8 41.52 -8.78 -20.42
C ILE A 8 41.07 -8.85 -18.95
N CYS A 9 41.00 -7.68 -18.31
CA CYS A 9 40.37 -7.48 -17.01
C CYS A 9 38.89 -7.86 -17.08
N PHE A 10 38.52 -8.95 -16.43
CA PHE A 10 37.12 -9.30 -16.16
C PHE A 10 36.62 -8.44 -14.98
N ALA A 11 36.38 -7.14 -15.23
CA ALA A 11 35.70 -6.28 -14.28
C ALA A 11 34.22 -6.64 -14.30
N MET A 12 33.84 -7.62 -13.49
CA MET A 12 32.45 -7.91 -13.16
C MET A 12 31.96 -6.77 -12.26
N ALA A 13 31.60 -5.63 -12.87
CA ALA A 13 30.79 -4.64 -12.19
C ALA A 13 29.43 -5.31 -11.96
N ALA A 14 29.24 -5.85 -10.76
CA ALA A 14 27.92 -6.21 -10.26
C ALA A 14 27.11 -4.90 -10.18
N VAL A 15 26.50 -4.52 -11.29
CA VAL A 15 25.37 -3.61 -11.29
C VAL A 15 24.29 -4.38 -10.56
N CYS A 16 24.17 -4.15 -9.25
CA CYS A 16 22.99 -4.50 -8.49
C CYS A 16 21.86 -3.65 -9.06
N GLY A 17 21.32 -4.05 -10.21
CA GLY A 17 20.08 -3.50 -10.73
C GLY A 17 19.04 -3.76 -9.66
N MET A 18 18.49 -2.69 -9.08
CA MET A 18 17.29 -2.83 -8.25
C MET A 18 16.23 -3.39 -9.19
N ALA A 19 15.95 -4.69 -9.07
CA ALA A 19 15.00 -5.37 -9.93
C ALA A 19 13.63 -4.72 -9.75
N GLN A 20 13.00 -4.28 -10.84
CA GLN A 20 11.60 -3.91 -10.79
C GLN A 20 10.80 -5.12 -10.33
N THR A 21 10.03 -4.93 -9.25
CA THR A 21 9.22 -6.00 -8.67
C THR A 21 7.76 -5.63 -8.82
N GLN A 22 7.01 -6.44 -9.56
CA GLN A 22 5.57 -6.31 -9.66
C GLN A 22 4.89 -7.24 -8.67
N THR A 23 3.95 -6.70 -7.90
CA THR A 23 3.04 -7.44 -7.03
C THR A 23 1.63 -7.29 -7.57
N ILE A 24 0.88 -8.40 -7.60
CA ILE A 24 -0.52 -8.44 -8.04
C ILE A 24 -1.39 -8.63 -6.80
N TYR A 25 -2.25 -7.66 -6.53
CA TYR A 25 -3.24 -7.70 -5.46
C TYR A 25 -4.61 -8.03 -6.03
N ASN A 26 -5.25 -9.07 -5.50
CA ASN A 26 -6.63 -9.43 -5.81
C ASN A 26 -7.50 -8.95 -4.64
N GLU A 27 -7.74 -7.65 -4.61
CA GLU A 27 -8.51 -7.00 -3.54
C GLU A 27 -9.96 -6.81 -3.98
N LYS A 28 -10.78 -6.29 -3.06
CA LYS A 28 -12.07 -5.73 -3.44
C LYS A 28 -12.01 -4.21 -3.46
N ILE A 29 -12.83 -3.61 -4.30
CA ILE A 29 -13.04 -2.16 -4.32
C ILE A 29 -14.47 -1.81 -3.99
N VAL A 30 -14.65 -0.62 -3.42
CA VAL A 30 -15.94 0.07 -3.35
C VAL A 30 -15.78 1.34 -4.18
N VAL A 31 -16.71 1.57 -5.09
CA VAL A 31 -16.73 2.76 -5.95
C VAL A 31 -17.85 3.66 -5.47
N ASP A 32 -17.54 4.92 -5.24
CA ASP A 32 -18.49 5.97 -4.90
C ASP A 32 -18.56 6.97 -6.05
N VAL A 33 -19.77 7.25 -6.51
CA VAL A 33 -20.05 8.25 -7.53
C VAL A 33 -20.97 9.29 -6.91
N ASP A 34 -20.45 10.50 -6.71
CA ASP A 34 -21.18 11.63 -6.10
C ASP A 34 -21.91 11.28 -4.78
N GLY A 35 -21.31 10.42 -3.95
CA GLY A 35 -21.86 10.00 -2.65
C GLY A 35 -22.74 8.75 -2.68
N VAL A 36 -22.91 8.12 -3.84
CA VAL A 36 -23.60 6.83 -3.98
C VAL A 36 -22.57 5.72 -4.19
N SER A 37 -22.46 4.82 -3.22
CA SER A 37 -21.48 3.74 -3.23
C SER A 37 -22.04 2.43 -3.79
N THR A 38 -21.20 1.70 -4.53
CA THR A 38 -21.46 0.32 -4.96
C THR A 38 -21.31 -0.67 -3.82
N ASP A 39 -21.76 -1.91 -4.05
CA ASP A 39 -21.28 -3.06 -3.27
C ASP A 39 -19.77 -3.26 -3.47
N SER A 40 -19.17 -4.06 -2.58
CA SER A 40 -17.76 -4.44 -2.65
C SER A 40 -17.54 -5.45 -3.79
N ILE A 41 -16.85 -5.02 -4.84
CA ILE A 41 -16.60 -5.80 -6.07
C ILE A 41 -15.13 -6.25 -6.17
N PRO A 42 -14.83 -7.44 -6.70
CA PRO A 42 -13.45 -7.89 -6.88
C PRO A 42 -12.71 -7.05 -7.94
N ALA A 43 -11.42 -6.80 -7.72
CA ALA A 43 -10.56 -6.07 -8.65
C ALA A 43 -9.12 -6.58 -8.62
N VAL A 44 -8.41 -6.37 -9.72
CA VAL A 44 -6.98 -6.69 -9.85
C VAL A 44 -6.19 -5.39 -9.87
N ILE A 45 -5.22 -5.28 -8.96
CA ILE A 45 -4.36 -4.12 -8.84
C ILE A 45 -2.91 -4.55 -8.92
N ASN A 46 -2.16 -3.96 -9.84
CA ASN A 46 -0.73 -4.20 -9.97
C ASN A 46 0.04 -3.03 -9.34
N VAL A 47 1.01 -3.36 -8.49
CA VAL A 47 1.97 -2.38 -7.97
C VAL A 47 3.37 -2.80 -8.42
N THR A 48 4.00 -1.99 -9.25
CA THR A 48 5.37 -2.21 -9.73
C THR A 48 6.30 -1.26 -9.02
N THR A 49 7.22 -1.78 -8.21
CA THR A 49 8.24 -0.95 -7.53
C THR A 49 9.37 -0.65 -8.51
N ASN A 50 9.72 0.63 -8.65
CA ASN A 50 10.71 1.13 -9.59
C ASN A 50 12.09 1.32 -8.94
N ALA A 51 13.14 1.30 -9.77
CA ALA A 51 14.51 1.46 -9.29
C ALA A 51 14.82 2.86 -8.72
N ASP A 52 13.99 3.86 -9.05
CA ASP A 52 14.11 5.24 -8.56
C ASP A 52 13.44 5.46 -7.19
N GLY A 53 12.89 4.42 -6.58
CA GLY A 53 12.21 4.48 -5.29
C GLY A 53 10.75 4.94 -5.37
N THR A 54 10.16 5.02 -6.57
CA THR A 54 8.72 5.18 -6.78
C THR A 54 8.04 3.84 -7.06
N CYS A 55 6.71 3.83 -7.17
CA CYS A 55 5.98 2.71 -7.73
C CYS A 55 4.94 3.14 -8.77
N ASP A 56 4.60 2.22 -9.66
CA ASP A 56 3.47 2.36 -10.57
C ASP A 56 2.29 1.56 -10.00
N PHE A 57 1.17 2.22 -9.78
CA PHE A 57 -0.11 1.63 -9.37
C PHE A 57 -0.99 1.46 -10.60
N THR A 58 -1.61 0.31 -10.81
CA THR A 58 -2.55 0.10 -11.91
C THR A 58 -3.76 -0.69 -11.47
N LEU A 59 -4.94 -0.06 -11.47
CA LEU A 59 -6.23 -0.73 -11.34
C LEU A 59 -6.65 -1.23 -12.73
N LYS A 60 -6.76 -2.55 -12.88
CA LYS A 60 -7.02 -3.20 -14.17
C LYS A 60 -8.51 -3.22 -14.49
N ASN A 61 -8.84 -3.02 -15.77
CA ASN A 61 -10.18 -3.21 -16.33
C ASN A 61 -11.28 -2.61 -15.44
N PHE A 62 -11.13 -1.33 -15.10
CA PHE A 62 -12.08 -0.64 -14.26
C PHE A 62 -13.41 -0.46 -15.00
N HIS A 63 -14.48 -0.86 -14.34
CA HIS A 63 -15.86 -0.69 -14.78
C HIS A 63 -16.58 0.19 -13.77
N LEU A 64 -17.29 1.19 -14.26
CA LEU A 64 -18.19 2.01 -13.46
C LEU A 64 -19.57 1.37 -13.51
N ILE A 65 -19.94 0.71 -12.42
CA ILE A 65 -21.22 0.01 -12.30
C ILE A 65 -22.15 0.88 -11.45
N GLN A 66 -23.26 1.32 -12.03
CA GLN A 66 -24.31 2.05 -11.33
C GLN A 66 -25.67 1.53 -11.79
N ASP A 67 -26.48 1.04 -10.84
CA ASP A 67 -27.75 0.36 -11.09
C ASP A 67 -27.61 -0.77 -12.13
N GLU A 68 -28.28 -0.64 -13.29
CA GLU A 68 -28.24 -1.60 -14.39
C GLU A 68 -27.21 -1.22 -15.48
N SER A 69 -26.46 -0.13 -15.29
CA SER A 69 -25.45 0.34 -16.23
C SER A 69 -24.06 -0.14 -15.84
N ASP A 70 -23.39 -0.77 -16.79
CA ASP A 70 -21.97 -1.15 -16.70
C ASP A 70 -21.19 -0.40 -17.77
N ILE A 71 -20.36 0.55 -17.34
CA ILE A 71 -19.55 1.38 -18.22
C ILE A 71 -18.09 0.95 -18.09
N ALA A 72 -17.57 0.33 -19.15
CA ALA A 72 -16.17 -0.05 -19.23
C ALA A 72 -15.27 1.19 -19.37
N VAL A 73 -14.51 1.51 -18.32
CA VAL A 73 -13.66 2.71 -18.27
C VAL A 73 -12.25 2.38 -18.76
N GLY A 74 -11.60 1.34 -18.24
CA GLY A 74 -10.28 0.89 -18.73
C GLY A 74 -9.24 0.72 -17.63
N ASN A 75 -7.96 0.72 -18.01
CA ASN A 75 -6.86 0.60 -17.06
C ASN A 75 -6.51 1.97 -16.48
N ILE A 76 -6.62 2.11 -15.16
CA ILE A 76 -6.21 3.34 -14.46
C ILE A 76 -4.77 3.14 -13.98
N SER A 77 -3.81 3.67 -14.75
CA SER A 77 -2.38 3.59 -14.43
C SER A 77 -1.83 4.91 -13.88
N VAL A 78 -1.37 4.88 -12.63
CA VAL A 78 -0.75 6.01 -11.94
C VAL A 78 0.73 5.68 -11.75
N LYS A 79 1.59 6.27 -12.59
CA LYS A 79 3.03 5.99 -12.63
C LYS A 79 3.82 6.96 -11.75
N GLY A 80 4.97 6.51 -11.25
CA GLY A 80 5.90 7.37 -10.51
C GLY A 80 5.37 7.82 -9.14
N VAL A 81 4.50 7.02 -8.51
CA VAL A 81 3.90 7.33 -7.21
C VAL A 81 4.98 7.34 -6.14
N LYS A 82 5.01 8.40 -5.34
CA LYS A 82 5.96 8.54 -4.23
C LYS A 82 5.72 7.43 -3.20
N MET A 83 6.81 6.81 -2.75
CA MET A 83 6.80 5.80 -1.69
C MET A 83 7.47 6.32 -0.40
N ALA A 84 6.98 5.84 0.74
CA ALA A 84 7.61 6.02 2.05
C ALA A 84 7.52 4.70 2.84
N ALA A 85 8.63 3.96 2.89
CA ALA A 85 8.70 2.68 3.57
C ALA A 85 8.84 2.85 5.10
N ASP A 86 8.05 2.10 5.87
CA ASP A 86 8.14 1.95 7.32
C ASP A 86 8.08 0.46 7.69
N GLY A 87 9.25 -0.16 7.82
CA GLY A 87 9.37 -1.59 8.10
C GLY A 87 8.81 -2.45 6.96
N LYS A 88 7.69 -3.14 7.21
CA LYS A 88 7.03 -4.04 6.24
C LYS A 88 5.89 -3.38 5.46
N VAL A 89 5.54 -2.15 5.81
CA VAL A 89 4.45 -1.39 5.21
C VAL A 89 5.06 -0.25 4.43
N THR A 90 4.57 -0.01 3.22
CA THR A 90 4.99 1.14 2.42
C THR A 90 3.79 2.02 2.13
N ALA A 91 3.88 3.28 2.53
CA ALA A 91 2.89 4.30 2.18
C ALA A 91 3.14 4.82 0.77
N ILE A 92 2.06 5.10 0.05
CA ILE A 92 2.07 5.69 -1.29
C ILE A 92 1.16 6.91 -1.34
N SER A 93 1.58 7.93 -2.08
CA SER A 93 0.77 9.13 -2.28
C SER A 93 1.14 9.85 -3.57
N THR A 94 0.16 10.35 -4.30
CA THR A 94 0.39 11.31 -5.40
C THR A 94 -0.85 12.15 -5.67
N THR A 95 -0.63 13.29 -6.30
CA THR A 95 -1.64 14.12 -6.96
C THR A 95 -1.08 14.42 -8.34
N GLN A 96 -1.72 13.91 -9.38
CA GLN A 96 -1.25 14.07 -10.75
C GLN A 96 -2.40 13.91 -11.74
N THR A 97 -2.14 14.26 -13.00
CA THR A 97 -3.05 13.99 -14.12
C THR A 97 -2.59 12.75 -14.87
N ILE A 98 -3.52 11.91 -15.28
CA ILE A 98 -3.26 10.68 -16.05
C ILE A 98 -4.12 10.64 -17.31
N LYS A 99 -3.78 9.72 -18.21
CA LYS A 99 -4.67 9.27 -19.28
C LYS A 99 -5.11 7.85 -18.96
N ILE A 100 -6.40 7.57 -19.10
CA ILE A 100 -6.92 6.22 -18.89
C ILE A 100 -6.71 5.43 -20.18
N GLU A 101 -6.09 4.26 -20.06
CA GLU A 101 -5.77 3.40 -21.20
C GLU A 101 -6.89 2.38 -21.42
N ASN A 102 -6.95 1.77 -22.61
CA ASN A 102 -7.80 0.60 -22.83
C ASN A 102 -7.51 -0.48 -21.78
N GLY A 103 -8.57 -1.18 -21.38
CA GLY A 103 -8.42 -2.42 -20.62
C GLY A 103 -7.91 -3.57 -21.49
N ASP A 104 -7.59 -4.67 -20.83
CA ASP A 104 -7.05 -5.89 -21.43
C ASP A 104 -8.10 -7.00 -21.58
N ASP A 105 -9.35 -6.76 -21.13
CA ASP A 105 -10.44 -7.72 -21.30
C ASP A 105 -10.90 -7.74 -22.76
N ALA A 106 -10.62 -8.84 -23.45
CA ALA A 106 -10.96 -9.03 -24.86
C ALA A 106 -12.47 -9.13 -25.13
N SER A 107 -13.30 -9.32 -24.10
CA SER A 107 -14.76 -9.33 -24.23
C SER A 107 -15.36 -7.92 -24.35
N VAL A 108 -14.59 -6.89 -23.98
CA VAL A 108 -15.03 -5.50 -24.02
C VAL A 108 -14.69 -4.89 -25.38
N GLY A 109 -15.73 -4.53 -26.15
CA GLY A 109 -15.57 -3.96 -27.50
C GLY A 109 -15.17 -2.49 -27.53
N TYR A 110 -15.38 -1.75 -26.43
CA TYR A 110 -15.07 -0.33 -26.34
C TYR A 110 -14.77 0.07 -24.89
N TRP A 111 -13.74 0.90 -24.71
CA TRP A 111 -13.33 1.49 -23.43
C TRP A 111 -13.51 3.00 -23.49
N LEU A 112 -14.21 3.58 -22.51
CA LEU A 112 -14.47 5.02 -22.45
C LEU A 112 -13.20 5.82 -22.11
N GLY A 113 -12.29 5.24 -21.33
CA GLY A 113 -11.15 5.91 -20.72
C GLY A 113 -10.30 6.77 -21.66
N PRO A 114 -9.84 6.25 -22.81
CA PRO A 114 -9.01 7.04 -23.74
C PRO A 114 -9.68 8.31 -24.27
N ASP A 115 -11.01 8.31 -24.38
CA ASP A 115 -11.78 9.44 -24.90
C ASP A 115 -12.02 10.53 -23.83
N LEU A 116 -11.76 10.22 -22.56
CA LEU A 116 -11.83 11.19 -21.45
C LEU A 116 -10.62 12.15 -21.43
N GLY A 117 -9.55 11.85 -22.17
CA GLY A 117 -8.37 12.70 -22.20
C GLY A 117 -7.62 12.74 -20.87
N ASP A 118 -7.27 13.94 -20.41
CA ASP A 118 -6.47 14.16 -19.21
C ASP A 118 -7.36 14.19 -17.96
N VAL A 119 -7.16 13.23 -17.06
CA VAL A 119 -7.99 13.03 -15.85
C VAL A 119 -7.15 13.28 -14.59
N PRO A 120 -7.47 14.30 -13.77
CA PRO A 120 -6.83 14.50 -12.47
C PRO A 120 -7.16 13.37 -11.48
N VAL A 121 -6.15 12.90 -10.76
CA VAL A 121 -6.28 11.88 -9.72
C VAL A 121 -5.52 12.24 -8.45
N VAL A 122 -6.06 11.80 -7.32
CA VAL A 122 -5.39 11.78 -6.02
C VAL A 122 -5.37 10.36 -5.51
N LEU A 123 -4.18 9.80 -5.32
CA LEU A 123 -3.98 8.45 -4.79
C LEU A 123 -3.29 8.55 -3.44
N ASN A 124 -3.84 7.88 -2.43
CA ASN A 124 -3.20 7.70 -1.12
C ASN A 124 -3.42 6.27 -0.63
N GLY A 125 -2.40 5.62 -0.10
CA GLY A 125 -2.56 4.26 0.38
C GLY A 125 -1.35 3.70 1.10
N ILE A 126 -1.46 2.43 1.47
CA ILE A 126 -0.40 1.61 2.01
C ILE A 126 -0.45 0.23 1.37
N PHE A 127 0.70 -0.40 1.19
CA PHE A 127 0.76 -1.81 0.80
C PHE A 127 1.83 -2.57 1.59
N CYS A 128 1.61 -3.87 1.75
CA CYS A 128 2.55 -4.85 2.26
C CYS A 128 2.53 -6.08 1.35
N ALA A 129 3.23 -7.16 1.71
CA ALA A 129 3.43 -8.31 0.80
C ALA A 129 2.12 -8.97 0.31
N ASP A 130 1.06 -8.92 1.10
CA ASP A 130 -0.19 -9.64 0.93
C ASP A 130 -1.43 -8.73 0.78
N HIS A 131 -1.34 -7.47 1.19
CA HIS A 131 -2.49 -6.56 1.23
C HIS A 131 -2.18 -5.17 0.67
N LEU A 132 -3.19 -4.60 0.03
CA LEU A 132 -3.19 -3.22 -0.46
C LEU A 132 -4.44 -2.49 0.05
N TYR A 133 -4.21 -1.34 0.69
CA TYR A 133 -5.27 -0.43 1.11
C TYR A 133 -5.03 0.94 0.50
N ALA A 134 -5.92 1.42 -0.37
CA ALA A 134 -5.74 2.70 -1.04
C ALA A 134 -7.06 3.41 -1.29
N ASN A 135 -7.02 4.74 -1.34
CA ASN A 135 -8.09 5.57 -1.87
C ASN A 135 -7.57 6.26 -3.12
N LEU A 136 -8.34 6.16 -4.18
CA LEU A 136 -8.10 6.80 -5.46
C LEU A 136 -9.30 7.69 -5.77
N ASP A 137 -9.12 9.01 -5.64
CA ASP A 137 -10.10 9.99 -6.10
C ASP A 137 -9.78 10.32 -7.56
N ILE A 138 -10.79 10.27 -8.41
CA ILE A 138 -10.74 10.54 -9.84
C ILE A 138 -11.70 11.69 -10.11
N ASP A 139 -11.14 12.83 -10.51
CA ASP A 139 -11.93 14.01 -10.80
C ASP A 139 -12.31 14.02 -12.29
N MET A 140 -13.58 13.77 -12.58
CA MET A 140 -14.15 13.90 -13.92
C MET A 140 -15.17 15.04 -13.97
N THR A 141 -15.12 15.98 -13.03
CA THR A 141 -16.14 17.02 -12.88
C THR A 141 -16.19 17.94 -14.11
N GLU A 142 -15.04 18.26 -14.70
CA GLU A 142 -14.98 19.11 -15.91
C GLU A 142 -15.56 18.43 -17.15
N LEU A 143 -15.50 17.10 -17.23
CA LEU A 143 -15.87 16.33 -18.42
C LEU A 143 -17.29 15.76 -18.33
N LEU A 144 -17.63 15.21 -17.17
CA LEU A 144 -18.85 14.43 -16.92
C LEU A 144 -19.69 14.99 -15.76
N GLY A 145 -19.21 16.02 -15.06
CA GLY A 145 -19.90 16.59 -13.89
C GLY A 145 -19.89 15.68 -12.66
N GLN A 146 -19.01 14.68 -12.62
CA GLN A 146 -19.00 13.63 -11.59
C GLN A 146 -17.62 13.51 -10.93
N SER A 147 -17.63 13.23 -9.62
CA SER A 147 -16.44 12.82 -8.86
C SER A 147 -16.56 11.35 -8.49
N ILE A 148 -15.52 10.57 -8.83
CA ILE A 148 -15.48 9.13 -8.57
C ILE A 148 -14.43 8.86 -7.51
N LYS A 149 -14.78 8.11 -6.47
CA LYS A 149 -13.85 7.66 -5.43
C LYS A 149 -13.78 6.16 -5.40
N VAL A 150 -12.57 5.61 -5.41
CA VAL A 150 -12.34 4.17 -5.37
C VAL A 150 -11.57 3.84 -4.10
N ALA A 151 -12.22 3.12 -3.19
CA ALA A 151 -11.58 2.55 -2.02
C ALA A 151 -11.15 1.10 -2.32
N VAL A 152 -9.87 0.81 -2.17
CA VAL A 152 -9.24 -0.49 -2.42
C VAL A 152 -8.93 -1.18 -1.09
N GLY A 153 -9.32 -2.45 -1.00
CA GLY A 153 -9.15 -3.29 0.17
C GLY A 153 -10.12 -2.90 1.29
N ASN A 154 -10.65 -3.89 2.00
CA ASN A 154 -11.40 -3.62 3.22
C ASN A 154 -10.40 -3.43 4.35
N LYS A 155 -10.21 -2.18 4.78
CA LYS A 155 -9.44 -1.86 5.98
C LYS A 155 -10.23 -2.28 7.23
N GLU A 156 -10.51 -3.58 7.36
CA GLU A 156 -10.86 -4.20 8.64
C GLU A 156 -9.59 -4.08 9.51
N VAL A 157 -9.37 -2.91 10.10
CA VAL A 157 -8.35 -2.74 11.14
C VAL A 157 -8.86 -3.49 12.35
N THR A 158 -8.62 -4.80 12.42
CA THR A 158 -8.58 -5.49 13.70
C THR A 158 -7.31 -5.04 14.42
N ALA A 159 -7.45 -3.94 15.15
CA ALA A 159 -6.70 -3.46 16.31
C ALA A 159 -5.18 -3.76 16.40
N VAL A 160 -4.43 -2.66 16.56
CA VAL A 160 -3.00 -2.55 16.96
C VAL A 160 -1.99 -2.71 15.82
N THR A 161 -1.60 -1.58 15.23
CA THR A 161 -0.54 -1.47 14.21
C THR A 161 0.88 -1.59 14.75
N THR A 162 1.11 -1.43 16.05
CA THR A 162 2.39 -1.72 16.71
C THR A 162 2.24 -1.74 18.22
N VAL A 163 2.83 -2.74 18.89
CA VAL A 163 3.15 -2.65 20.31
C VAL A 163 4.57 -2.10 20.41
N LYS A 164 4.73 -0.80 20.65
CA LYS A 164 6.02 -0.29 21.13
C LYS A 164 6.22 -0.81 22.55
N ALA A 165 6.97 -1.89 22.71
CA ALA A 165 7.62 -2.13 23.97
C ALA A 165 8.55 -0.94 24.22
N ASN A 166 8.25 -0.12 25.21
CA ASN A 166 9.21 0.87 25.68
C ASN A 166 10.47 0.10 26.10
N ALA A 167 11.52 0.13 25.27
CA ALA A 167 12.88 -0.23 25.67
C ALA A 167 13.48 0.80 26.66
N GLY A 168 12.63 1.64 27.27
CA GLY A 168 12.95 2.56 28.34
C GLY A 168 12.87 1.84 29.68
N THR A 169 14.05 1.52 30.21
CA THR A 169 14.31 0.95 31.54
C THR A 169 13.93 -0.52 31.73
N THR A 170 14.95 -1.35 31.88
CA THR A 170 14.92 -2.62 32.63
C THR A 170 14.61 -2.36 34.12
N ALA A 171 13.55 -1.60 34.42
CA ALA A 171 12.96 -1.61 35.73
C ALA A 171 12.49 -3.05 35.97
N ALA A 172 13.16 -3.74 36.88
CA ALA A 172 12.83 -5.12 37.21
C ALA A 172 11.32 -5.21 37.49
N ALA A 173 10.62 -6.07 36.73
CA ALA A 173 9.19 -6.23 36.87
C ALA A 173 8.86 -6.58 38.32
N ALA A 174 7.89 -5.87 38.90
CA ALA A 174 7.40 -6.11 40.24
C ALA A 174 6.11 -6.94 40.17
N TYR A 175 5.99 -7.95 41.02
CA TYR A 175 4.81 -8.80 41.12
C TYR A 175 4.30 -8.83 42.56
N THR A 176 2.99 -8.89 42.73
CA THR A 176 2.37 -9.24 44.02
C THR A 176 2.59 -10.72 44.32
N LEU A 177 2.35 -11.15 45.58
CA LEU A 177 2.39 -12.57 45.94
C LEU A 177 1.34 -13.42 45.20
N SER A 178 0.26 -12.79 44.72
CA SER A 178 -0.75 -13.44 43.91
C SER A 178 -0.37 -13.55 42.42
N GLY A 179 0.87 -13.17 42.05
CA GLY A 179 1.38 -13.26 40.68
C GLY A 179 0.97 -12.11 39.75
N VAL A 180 0.25 -11.11 40.25
CA VAL A 180 -0.17 -9.94 39.44
C VAL A 180 1.02 -9.01 39.22
N ARG A 181 1.34 -8.71 37.95
CA ARG A 181 2.37 -7.71 37.58
C ARG A 181 1.90 -6.30 37.92
N VAL A 182 2.77 -5.53 38.57
CA VAL A 182 2.54 -4.11 38.90
C VAL A 182 3.67 -3.25 38.33
N ASN A 183 3.35 -2.00 38.00
CA ASN A 183 4.32 -1.07 37.40
C ASN A 183 5.48 -0.73 38.35
N LYS A 184 5.26 -0.77 39.67
CA LYS A 184 6.28 -0.62 40.72
C LYS A 184 5.79 -1.21 42.04
N ALA A 185 6.70 -1.68 42.89
CA ALA A 185 6.38 -2.01 44.27
C ALA A 185 5.88 -0.74 44.99
N GLN A 186 4.67 -0.78 45.52
CA GLN A 186 4.07 0.38 46.21
C GLN A 186 4.68 0.54 47.60
N ALA A 187 4.38 1.65 48.26
CA ALA A 187 5.02 2.04 49.54
C ALA A 187 4.66 1.13 50.73
N LYS A 188 3.73 0.19 50.57
CA LYS A 188 3.37 -0.81 51.58
C LYS A 188 3.07 -2.12 50.87
N GLY A 189 3.76 -3.19 51.26
CA GLY A 189 3.41 -4.55 50.83
C GLY A 189 4.61 -5.42 50.47
N LEU A 190 4.32 -6.68 50.14
CA LEU A 190 5.30 -7.69 49.78
C LEU A 190 5.27 -7.95 48.28
N TYR A 191 6.44 -7.84 47.64
CA TYR A 191 6.58 -7.94 46.18
C TYR A 191 7.73 -8.86 45.78
N ILE A 192 7.65 -9.41 44.56
CA ILE A 192 8.79 -10.04 43.87
C ILE A 192 9.30 -9.07 42.82
N VAL A 193 10.53 -8.58 42.98
CA VAL A 193 11.18 -7.64 42.06
C VAL A 193 12.47 -8.27 41.55
N GLY A 194 12.57 -8.53 40.25
CA GLY A 194 13.77 -9.15 39.66
C GLY A 194 14.11 -10.52 40.26
N GLY A 195 13.08 -11.32 40.60
CA GLY A 195 13.23 -12.65 41.21
C GLY A 195 13.53 -12.63 42.71
N LYS A 196 13.59 -11.46 43.36
CA LYS A 196 13.85 -11.33 44.80
C LYS A 196 12.62 -10.82 45.54
N LYS A 197 12.39 -11.36 46.73
CA LYS A 197 11.39 -10.84 47.66
C LYS A 197 11.82 -9.46 48.17
N VAL A 198 10.95 -8.47 48.06
CA VAL A 198 11.14 -7.09 48.53
C VAL A 198 9.96 -6.70 49.41
N ILE A 199 10.23 -6.18 50.60
CA ILE A 199 9.24 -5.60 51.51
C ILE A 199 9.38 -4.09 51.45
N LYS A 200 8.28 -3.39 51.16
CA LYS A 200 8.20 -1.92 51.16
C LYS A 200 7.28 -1.46 52.27
#